data_AF-C0BVP3-F1
#
_entry.id   AF-C0BVP3-F1
#
_cell.length_a   1.000
_cell.length_b   1.000
_cell.length_c   1.000
_cell.angle_alpha   90.00
_cell.angle_beta   90.00
_cell.angle_gamma   90.00
#
_symmetry.space_group_name_H-M   'P 1'
#
loop_
_entity.id
_entity.type
_entity.pdbx_description
1 polymer ?
#
loop_
_entity_poly.entity_id
_entity_poly.type
_entity_poly.pdbx_seq_one_letter_code
_entity_poly.pdbx_strand_id
1 'polypeptide(L)'
;MQENITSESLFCDYYAQWVRTYKEGAIRDVTMGKYRLTQSWIGKLIPELRLADMDRTAYQQLINGYAQHHERQTTMDFHHQIKGAILDAVDEGLIPRDPTRKVIIKGKQPRIKKMKYL
;
A
#
# COMPACT_ATOMS: atom_id res chain seq x y z
N MET A 1 -3.12 20.40 -12.97
CA MET A 1 -2.64 19.56 -14.09
C MET A 1 -2.59 18.14 -13.56
N GLN A 2 -3.30 17.19 -14.17
CA GLN A 2 -3.11 15.77 -13.86
C GLN A 2 -1.73 15.40 -14.41
N GLU A 3 -0.86 14.87 -13.55
CA GLU A 3 0.41 14.34 -14.01
C GLU A 3 0.15 13.06 -14.78
N ASN A 4 0.78 12.93 -15.94
CA ASN A 4 0.73 11.70 -16.72
C ASN A 4 1.60 10.67 -16.02
N ILE A 5 0.97 9.70 -15.34
CA ILE A 5 1.69 8.57 -14.75
C ILE A 5 2.21 7.67 -15.86
N THR A 6 3.46 7.26 -15.73
CA THR A 6 4.14 6.29 -16.60
C THR A 6 4.82 5.23 -15.75
N SER A 7 5.37 4.18 -16.37
CA SER A 7 6.14 3.15 -15.66
C SER A 7 7.36 3.73 -14.91
N GLU A 8 7.88 4.87 -15.34
CA GLU A 8 9.01 5.57 -14.69
C GLU A 8 8.59 6.42 -13.49
N SER A 9 7.29 6.65 -13.31
CA SER A 9 6.77 7.42 -12.18
C SER A 9 6.96 6.65 -10.87
N LEU A 10 7.11 7.41 -9.77
CA LEU A 10 7.23 6.84 -8.44
C LEU A 10 5.89 6.21 -8.00
N PHE A 11 5.98 5.07 -7.33
CA PHE A 11 4.80 4.38 -6.81
C PHE A 11 4.06 5.22 -5.77
N CYS A 12 4.76 6.04 -4.98
CA CYS A 12 4.13 6.92 -3.99
C CYS A 12 3.20 7.96 -4.64
N ASP A 13 3.62 8.52 -5.77
CA ASP A 13 2.87 9.55 -6.50
C ASP A 13 1.67 8.92 -7.20
N TYR A 14 1.88 7.77 -7.84
CA TYR A 14 0.79 6.98 -8.41
C TYR A 14 -0.25 6.61 -7.37
N TYR A 15 0.16 6.09 -6.20
CA TYR A 15 -0.78 5.70 -5.15
C TYR A 15 -1.59 6.89 -4.65
N ALA A 16 -0.96 8.07 -4.48
CA ALA A 16 -1.64 9.28 -4.09
C ALA A 16 -2.71 9.69 -5.12
N GLN A 17 -2.37 9.65 -6.41
CA GLN A 17 -3.30 9.94 -7.50
C GLN A 17 -4.44 8.92 -7.57
N TRP A 18 -4.14 7.63 -7.41
CA TRP A 18 -5.14 6.56 -7.40
C TRP A 18 -6.14 6.71 -6.24
N VAL A 19 -5.66 7.03 -5.03
CA VAL A 19 -6.55 7.30 -3.88
C VAL A 19 -7.46 8.49 -4.16
N ARG A 20 -6.91 9.58 -4.71
CA ARG A 20 -7.68 10.77 -5.07
C ARG A 20 -8.74 10.49 -6.14
N THR A 21 -8.39 9.70 -7.15
CA THR A 21 -9.28 9.42 -8.28
C THR A 21 -10.39 8.44 -7.93
N TYR A 22 -10.08 7.36 -7.21
CA TYR A 22 -11.01 6.23 -7.04
C TYR A 22 -11.61 6.10 -5.64
N LYS A 23 -11.01 6.70 -4.62
CA LYS A 23 -11.44 6.53 -3.22
C LYS A 23 -12.01 7.81 -2.63
N GLU A 24 -11.47 8.97 -2.97
CA GLU A 24 -11.95 10.25 -2.44
C GLU A 24 -13.44 10.48 -2.83
N GLY A 25 -14.28 10.82 -1.85
CA GLY A 25 -15.73 10.98 -2.02
C GLY A 25 -16.53 9.69 -2.21
N ALA A 26 -15.90 8.56 -2.53
CA ALA A 26 -16.56 7.28 -2.78
C ALA A 26 -16.66 6.38 -1.53
N ILE A 27 -15.85 6.63 -0.49
CA ILE A 27 -15.82 5.83 0.74
C ILE A 27 -15.92 6.71 1.99
N ARG A 28 -16.31 6.09 3.11
CA ARG A 28 -16.42 6.77 4.42
C ARG A 28 -15.07 7.36 4.85
N ASP A 29 -15.12 8.52 5.52
CA ASP A 29 -13.93 9.24 6.01
C ASP A 29 -13.01 8.39 6.88
N VAL A 30 -13.58 7.52 7.73
CA VAL A 30 -12.80 6.59 8.57
C VAL A 30 -11.96 5.62 7.75
N THR A 31 -12.47 5.19 6.59
CA THR A 31 -11.74 4.32 5.66
C THR A 31 -10.74 5.13 4.85
N MET A 32 -11.10 6.35 4.45
CA MET A 32 -10.19 7.29 3.79
C MET A 32 -8.95 7.58 4.64
N GLY A 33 -9.12 7.74 5.95
CA GLY A 33 -8.02 7.90 6.90
C GLY A 33 -7.01 6.75 6.85
N LYS A 34 -7.47 5.51 6.59
CA LYS A 34 -6.57 4.36 6.41
C LYS A 34 -5.74 4.48 5.13
N TYR A 35 -6.35 4.84 4.01
CA TYR A 35 -5.64 5.05 2.74
C TYR A 35 -4.59 6.16 2.85
N ARG A 36 -4.91 7.28 3.52
CA ARG A 36 -3.96 8.37 3.80
C ARG A 36 -2.80 7.92 4.69
N LEU A 37 -3.09 7.11 5.72
CA LEU A 37 -2.04 6.52 6.56
C LEU A 37 -1.12 5.61 5.74
N THR A 38 -1.69 4.76 4.89
CA THR A 38 -0.93 3.87 3.99
C THR A 38 -0.05 4.68 3.03
N GLN A 39 -0.57 5.74 2.42
CA GLN A 39 0.21 6.67 1.58
C GLN A 39 1.42 7.23 2.34
N SER A 40 1.22 7.66 3.60
CA SER A 40 2.31 8.20 4.42
C SER A 40 3.41 7.17 4.72
N TRP A 41 3.05 5.89 4.82
CA TRP A 41 4.01 4.80 5.03
C TRP A 41 4.72 4.40 3.74
N ILE A 42 4.02 4.41 2.61
CA ILE A 42 4.63 4.21 1.29
C ILE A 42 5.74 5.25 1.07
N GLY A 43 5.44 6.54 1.27
CA GLY A 43 6.42 7.61 1.12
C GLY A 43 7.61 7.53 2.10
N LYS A 44 7.47 6.81 3.22
CA LYS A 44 8.58 6.57 4.16
C LYS A 44 9.42 5.35 3.80
N LEU A 45 8.78 4.29 3.30
CA LEU A 45 9.44 2.99 3.10
C LEU A 45 10.04 2.84 1.70
N ILE A 46 9.41 3.45 0.70
CA ILE A 46 9.78 3.32 -0.72
C ILE A 46 9.66 4.67 -1.47
N PRO A 47 10.31 5.74 -1.00
CA PRO A 47 10.15 7.09 -1.58
C PRO A 47 10.59 7.19 -3.05
N GLU A 48 11.51 6.34 -3.49
CA GLU A 48 12.14 6.41 -4.81
C GLU A 48 11.81 5.21 -5.69
N LEU A 49 10.92 4.31 -5.25
CA LEU A 49 10.57 3.11 -6.01
C LEU A 49 9.65 3.47 -7.17
N ARG A 50 10.10 3.18 -8.39
CA ARG A 50 9.30 3.35 -9.61
C ARG A 50 8.30 2.21 -9.79
N LEU A 51 7.26 2.47 -10.58
CA LEU A 51 6.27 1.45 -10.96
C LEU A 51 6.91 0.28 -11.72
N ALA A 52 7.80 0.57 -12.67
CA ALA A 52 8.52 -0.45 -13.44
C ALA A 52 9.35 -1.40 -12.56
N ASP A 53 9.88 -0.88 -11.45
CA ASP A 53 10.76 -1.59 -10.52
C ASP A 53 9.99 -2.31 -9.40
N MET A 54 8.66 -2.22 -9.38
CA MET A 54 7.81 -2.88 -8.39
C MET A 54 7.69 -4.38 -8.68
N ASP A 55 8.72 -5.14 -8.34
CA ASP A 55 8.72 -6.60 -8.43
C ASP A 55 8.31 -7.28 -7.11
N ARG A 56 8.27 -8.62 -7.11
CA ARG A 56 7.92 -9.41 -5.91
C ARG A 56 8.89 -9.20 -4.75
N THR A 57 10.15 -8.90 -5.02
CA THR A 57 11.19 -8.70 -4.00
C THR A 57 11.02 -7.33 -3.35
N ALA A 58 10.89 -6.27 -4.15
CA ALA A 58 10.61 -4.91 -3.70
C ALA A 58 9.32 -4.86 -2.88
N TYR A 59 8.26 -5.52 -3.36
CA TYR A 59 7.00 -5.58 -2.63
C TYR A 59 7.13 -6.33 -1.29
N GLN A 60 7.84 -7.46 -1.26
CA GLN A 60 8.07 -8.19 -0.02
C GLN A 60 8.93 -7.38 0.98
N GLN A 61 9.89 -6.59 0.50
CA GLN A 61 10.68 -5.66 1.34
C GLN A 61 9.80 -4.55 1.92
N LEU A 62 8.91 -3.94 1.13
CA LEU A 62 7.92 -2.98 1.61
C LEU A 62 7.07 -3.56 2.76
N ILE A 63 6.51 -4.76 2.56
CA ILE A 63 5.72 -5.45 3.58
C ILE A 63 6.54 -5.77 4.82
N ASN A 64 7.78 -6.22 4.66
CA ASN A 64 8.68 -6.51 5.79
C ASN A 64 9.01 -5.24 6.58
N GLY A 65 9.31 -4.13 5.91
CA GLY A 65 9.57 -2.83 6.54
C GLY A 65 8.37 -2.36 7.36
N TYR A 66 7.17 -2.47 6.82
CA TYR A 66 5.95 -2.13 7.58
C TYR A 66 5.71 -3.06 8.77
N ALA A 67 5.95 -4.36 8.61
CA ALA A 67 5.81 -5.39 9.65
C ALA A 67 6.76 -5.21 10.85
N GLN A 68 7.90 -4.52 10.66
CA GLN A 68 8.82 -4.19 11.76
C GLN A 68 8.23 -3.22 12.78
N HIS A 69 7.13 -2.53 12.44
CA HIS A 69 6.50 -1.55 13.32
C HIS A 69 5.10 -1.97 13.79
N HIS A 70 4.44 -2.90 13.08
CA HIS A 70 3.02 -3.18 13.25
C HIS A 70 2.72 -4.65 13.55
N GLU A 71 1.58 -4.89 14.20
CA GLU A 71 1.04 -6.24 14.39
C GLU A 71 0.65 -6.86 13.05
N ARG A 72 0.67 -8.20 12.98
CA ARG A 72 0.38 -8.94 11.75
C ARG A 72 -0.94 -8.52 11.08
N GLN A 73 -2.00 -8.29 11.86
CA GLN A 73 -3.29 -7.87 11.31
C GLN A 73 -3.22 -6.48 10.66
N THR A 74 -2.50 -5.54 11.27
CA THR A 74 -2.30 -4.21 10.71
C THR A 74 -1.45 -4.27 9.43
N THR A 75 -0.44 -5.14 9.38
CA THR A 75 0.31 -5.41 8.14
C THR A 75 -0.56 -6.02 7.05
N MET A 76 -1.49 -6.91 7.42
CA MET A 76 -2.46 -7.48 6.49
C MET A 76 -3.39 -6.40 5.91
N ASP A 77 -3.88 -5.49 6.75
CA ASP A 77 -4.72 -4.37 6.31
C ASP A 77 -3.96 -3.40 5.41
N PHE A 78 -2.68 -3.15 5.70
CA PHE A 78 -1.79 -2.35 4.84
C PHE A 78 -1.61 -3.01 3.46
N HIS A 79 -1.32 -4.31 3.42
CA HIS A 79 -1.25 -5.08 2.17
C HIS A 79 -2.52 -4.93 1.34
N HIS A 80 -3.71 -5.10 1.93
CA HIS A 80 -4.97 -4.99 1.20
C HIS A 80 -5.23 -3.61 0.61
N GLN A 81 -4.86 -2.55 1.33
CA GLN A 81 -5.03 -1.18 0.85
C GLN A 81 -4.14 -0.88 -0.37
N ILE A 82 -2.92 -1.40 -0.36
CA ILE A 82 -1.97 -1.20 -1.47
C ILE A 82 -2.29 -2.10 -2.66
N LYS A 83 -2.75 -3.32 -2.39
CA LYS A 83 -3.02 -4.33 -3.42
C LYS A 83 -4.00 -3.83 -4.48
N GLY A 84 -5.03 -3.07 -4.09
CA GLY A 84 -5.97 -2.49 -5.05
C GLY A 84 -5.28 -1.62 -6.10
N ALA A 85 -4.46 -0.66 -5.66
CA ALA A 85 -3.70 0.21 -6.56
C ALA A 85 -2.69 -0.57 -7.42
N ILE A 86 -2.04 -1.60 -6.85
CA ILE A 86 -1.08 -2.40 -7.61
C ILE A 86 -1.76 -3.19 -8.74
N LEU A 87 -2.92 -3.77 -8.48
CA LEU A 87 -3.63 -4.53 -9.52
C LEU A 87 -4.08 -3.62 -10.66
N ASP A 88 -4.61 -2.44 -10.35
CA ASP A 88 -4.99 -1.45 -11.38
C ASP A 88 -3.76 -1.02 -12.20
N ALA A 89 -2.61 -0.79 -11.56
CA ALA A 89 -1.34 -0.49 -12.25
C ALA A 89 -0.83 -1.64 -13.13
N VAL A 90 -1.08 -2.89 -12.76
CA VAL A 90 -0.76 -4.06 -13.59
C VAL A 90 -1.67 -4.12 -14.81
N ASP A 91 -2.98 -3.89 -14.62
CA ASP A 91 -3.97 -3.88 -15.70
C ASP A 91 -3.73 -2.73 -16.70
N GLU A 92 -3.24 -1.59 -16.21
CA GLU A 92 -2.81 -0.43 -17.01
C GLU A 92 -1.43 -0.63 -17.68
N GLY A 93 -0.73 -1.73 -17.38
CA GLY A 93 0.60 -2.04 -17.94
C GLY A 93 1.76 -1.22 -17.36
N LEU A 94 1.52 -0.47 -16.26
CA LEU A 94 2.54 0.31 -15.56
C LEU A 94 3.46 -0.58 -14.72
N ILE A 95 2.93 -1.67 -14.16
CA ILE A 95 3.68 -2.71 -13.46
C ILE A 95 3.68 -3.97 -14.35
N PRO A 96 4.86 -4.51 -14.74
CA PRO A 96 4.92 -5.61 -15.70
C PRO A 96 4.20 -6.90 -15.26
N ARG A 97 4.20 -7.20 -13.95
CA ARG A 97 3.64 -8.43 -13.37
C ARG A 97 3.19 -8.20 -11.94
N ASP A 98 2.09 -8.84 -11.53
CA ASP A 98 1.58 -8.76 -10.15
C ASP A 98 2.64 -9.16 -9.09
N PRO A 99 3.16 -8.20 -8.31
CA PRO A 99 4.17 -8.43 -7.29
C PRO A 99 3.54 -8.92 -5.97
N THR A 100 2.21 -8.83 -5.84
CA THR A 100 1.48 -9.15 -4.61
C THR A 100 1.24 -10.65 -4.44
N ARG A 101 1.48 -11.44 -5.48
CA ARG A 101 1.22 -12.88 -5.50
C ARG A 101 2.10 -13.64 -4.49
N LYS A 102 1.43 -14.42 -3.63
CA LYS A 102 2.04 -15.25 -2.57
C LYS A 102 2.91 -14.43 -1.61
N VAL A 103 2.54 -13.18 -1.33
CA VAL A 103 3.24 -12.36 -0.34
C VAL A 103 3.15 -13.00 1.05
N ILE A 104 4.25 -12.93 1.80
CA ILE A 104 4.30 -13.44 3.17
C ILE A 104 4.03 -12.29 4.12
N ILE A 105 2.92 -12.38 4.86
CA ILE A 105 2.54 -11.40 5.87
C ILE A 105 3.13 -11.79 7.22
N LYS A 106 3.98 -10.91 7.73
CA LYS A 106 4.59 -10.98 9.06
C LYS A 106 4.12 -9.79 9.88
N GLY A 107 4.44 -9.77 11.17
CA GLY A 107 4.20 -8.62 12.04
C GLY A 107 4.61 -8.92 13.47
N LYS A 108 4.58 -7.90 14.31
CA LYS A 108 4.83 -8.04 15.75
C LYS A 108 3.78 -8.93 16.41
N GLN A 109 4.18 -9.53 17.52
CA GLN A 109 3.23 -10.21 18.39
C GLN A 109 2.17 -9.21 18.88
N PRO A 110 0.89 -9.62 18.89
CA PRO A 110 -0.18 -8.76 19.38
C PRO A 110 0.07 -8.35 20.82
N ARG A 111 -0.15 -7.07 21.13
CA ARG A 111 -0.16 -6.64 22.53
C ARG A 111 -1.39 -7.22 23.22
N ILE A 112 -1.26 -7.65 24.49
CA ILE A 112 -2.40 -8.07 25.30
C ILE A 112 -3.43 -6.93 25.33
N LYS A 113 -4.59 -7.14 24.72
CA LYS A 113 -5.66 -6.15 24.66
C LYS A 113 -6.42 -6.19 25.99
N LYS A 114 -6.55 -5.04 26.67
CA LYS A 114 -7.46 -4.91 27.81
C LYS A 114 -8.89 -5.11 27.31
N MET A 115 -9.68 -5.94 27.99
CA MET A 115 -11.11 -6.09 27.72
C MET A 115 -11.77 -4.70 27.77
N LYS A 116 -12.41 -4.30 26.69
CA LYS A 116 -13.32 -3.16 26.70
C LYS A 116 -14.68 -3.69 27.15
N TYR A 117 -15.17 -3.23 28.30
CA TYR A 117 -16.55 -3.46 28.69
C TYR A 117 -17.45 -2.62 27.78
N LEU A 118 -18.56 -3.22 27.34
CA LEU A 118 -19.55 -2.60 26.47
C LEU A 118 -20.54 -1.76 27.28
#